data_AF-A0A3S4AWP2-F1
#
_entry.id   AF-A0A3S4AWP2-F1
#
_cell.length_a   1.000
_cell.length_b   1.000
_cell.length_c   1.000
_cell.angle_alpha   90.00
_cell.angle_beta   90.00
_cell.angle_gamma   90.00
#
_symmetry.space_group_name_H-M   'P 1'
#
loop_
_entity.id
_entity.type
_entity.pdbx_description
1 polymer ?
#
loop_
_entity_poly.entity_id
_entity_poly.type
_entity_poly.pdbx_seq_one_letter_code
_entity_poly.pdbx_strand_id
1 'polypeptide(L)'
;MAEISTDLASGTMKIWSDECQGLKMLSRRVMRVSPFRAAALPAAARRLPFIQQRGFLPESMAGRSKIDEKYPDSDYPTLSPEEDPDMNGGYINPPRIKRQFRDPHADWWDKQERRNFGEPVHEDHDILGMFSPYEYTWITPGKGLFQIGVFVAVFLSVCYAVKLTYPDRASYPREFEGGLERELGGPGGARMPGDPDP
;
A
#
# COMPACT_ATOMS: atom_id res chain seq x y z
N MET A 1 53.44 24.05 -55.48
CA MET A 1 53.46 24.53 -54.07
C MET A 1 54.09 23.42 -53.26
N ALA A 2 55.17 23.76 -52.56
CA ALA A 2 56.30 22.87 -52.23
C ALA A 2 56.01 21.79 -51.18
N GLU A 3 56.74 20.68 -51.36
CA GLU A 3 56.97 19.55 -50.46
C GLU A 3 57.78 19.92 -49.20
N ILE A 4 58.17 18.87 -48.45
CA ILE A 4 59.34 18.69 -47.55
C ILE A 4 58.86 18.54 -46.09
N SER A 5 58.68 17.34 -45.50
CA SER A 5 59.62 16.23 -45.23
C SER A 5 60.84 16.62 -44.37
N THR A 6 61.28 15.67 -43.54
CA THR A 6 62.54 15.63 -42.79
C THR A 6 62.65 16.50 -41.54
N ASP A 7 63.39 16.14 -40.52
CA ASP A 7 63.77 14.88 -39.86
C ASP A 7 64.66 15.34 -38.69
N LEU A 8 64.99 14.41 -37.81
CA LEU A 8 66.27 14.38 -37.09
C LEU A 8 66.55 15.32 -35.88
N ALA A 9 67.19 14.64 -34.92
CA ALA A 9 68.37 15.08 -34.17
C ALA A 9 68.12 16.00 -32.97
N SER A 10 68.02 15.46 -31.75
CA SER A 10 69.18 15.14 -30.88
C SER A 10 69.90 16.38 -30.36
N GLY A 11 69.88 16.59 -29.03
CA GLY A 11 70.61 17.66 -28.37
C GLY A 11 70.27 17.79 -26.88
N THR A 12 70.34 16.71 -26.11
CA THR A 12 71.35 16.51 -25.05
C THR A 12 71.53 17.68 -24.05
N MET A 13 71.04 17.38 -22.84
CA MET A 13 71.79 17.46 -21.57
C MET A 13 71.89 18.85 -20.91
N LYS A 14 71.34 18.96 -19.70
CA LYS A 14 72.07 19.21 -18.43
C LYS A 14 71.06 19.45 -17.30
N ILE A 15 70.92 18.53 -16.34
CA ILE A 15 71.71 18.38 -15.09
C ILE A 15 70.87 18.88 -13.91
N TRP A 16 70.49 17.91 -13.05
CA TRP A 16 70.39 17.95 -11.59
C TRP A 16 69.55 19.05 -10.91
N SER A 17 68.48 18.64 -10.21
CA SER A 17 68.47 18.64 -8.74
C SER A 17 67.20 17.94 -8.22
N ASP A 18 67.45 16.98 -7.33
CA ASP A 18 66.64 16.60 -6.16
C ASP A 18 65.24 16.01 -6.41
N GLU A 19 65.13 14.69 -6.39
CA GLU A 19 64.86 13.87 -5.21
C GLU A 19 63.39 13.85 -4.75
N CYS A 20 62.90 12.62 -4.68
CA CYS A 20 61.98 12.11 -3.69
C CYS A 20 60.47 12.21 -3.93
N GLN A 21 60.01 11.16 -4.63
CA GLN A 21 58.95 10.25 -4.18
C GLN A 21 57.52 10.79 -4.08
N GLY A 22 56.75 10.47 -5.12
CA GLY A 22 55.32 10.28 -5.02
C GLY A 22 54.90 9.12 -5.91
N LEU A 23 54.97 7.90 -5.39
CA LEU A 23 54.38 6.68 -5.95
C LEU A 23 52.89 6.92 -6.27
N LYS A 24 52.59 7.43 -7.48
CA LYS A 24 51.25 7.34 -8.08
C LYS A 24 51.16 6.01 -8.84
N MET A 25 51.30 4.91 -8.11
CA MET A 25 50.83 3.61 -8.59
C MET A 25 49.31 3.62 -8.55
N LEU A 26 48.72 3.92 -9.72
CA LEU A 26 47.35 3.57 -10.09
C LEU A 26 47.13 2.06 -9.89
N SER A 27 46.79 1.65 -8.67
CA SER A 27 46.27 0.31 -8.42
C SER A 27 44.76 0.33 -8.67
N ARG A 28 44.38 -0.07 -9.89
CA ARG A 28 43.02 -0.46 -10.24
C ARG A 28 42.57 -1.59 -9.31
N ARG A 29 41.88 -1.26 -8.22
CA ARG A 29 41.06 -2.23 -7.49
C ARG A 29 39.76 -2.40 -8.26
N VAL A 30 39.72 -3.41 -9.11
CA VAL A 30 38.48 -3.98 -9.64
C VAL A 30 37.72 -4.56 -8.45
N MET A 31 36.68 -3.86 -8.01
CA MET A 31 35.75 -4.37 -7.02
C MET A 31 34.89 -5.44 -7.69
N ARG A 32 35.18 -6.71 -7.42
CA ARG A 32 34.36 -7.83 -7.86
C ARG A 32 33.13 -7.88 -6.95
N VAL A 33 32.03 -7.27 -7.40
CA VAL A 33 30.73 -7.38 -6.72
C VAL A 33 30.27 -8.82 -6.84
N SER A 34 30.19 -9.53 -5.71
CA SER A 34 29.50 -10.82 -5.65
C SER A 34 28.04 -10.59 -6.04
N PRO A 35 27.48 -11.29 -7.05
CA PRO A 35 26.06 -11.19 -7.28
C PRO A 35 25.37 -11.72 -6.02
N PHE A 36 24.60 -10.87 -5.36
CA PHE A 36 23.56 -11.34 -4.47
C PHE A 36 22.78 -12.38 -5.26
N ARG A 37 22.91 -13.66 -4.87
CA ARG A 37 21.96 -14.67 -5.29
C ARG A 37 20.63 -14.17 -4.77
N ALA A 38 19.85 -13.56 -5.66
CA ALA A 38 18.42 -13.48 -5.51
C ALA A 38 17.99 -14.93 -5.30
N ALA A 39 17.74 -15.29 -4.04
CA ALA A 39 16.92 -16.44 -3.76
C ALA A 39 15.64 -16.14 -4.52
N ALA A 40 15.46 -16.84 -5.63
CA ALA A 40 14.19 -16.93 -6.31
C ALA A 40 13.24 -17.55 -5.30
N LEU A 41 12.63 -16.70 -4.46
CA LEU A 41 11.32 -17.00 -3.93
C LEU A 41 10.50 -17.24 -5.20
N PRO A 42 9.94 -18.45 -5.42
CA PRO A 42 8.88 -18.54 -6.38
C PRO A 42 7.83 -17.55 -5.86
N ALA A 43 7.63 -16.46 -6.58
CA ALA A 43 6.43 -15.66 -6.51
C ALA A 43 5.27 -16.51 -7.08
N ALA A 44 5.04 -17.68 -6.47
CA ALA A 44 3.74 -18.27 -6.36
C ALA A 44 2.98 -17.39 -5.37
N ALA A 45 2.72 -16.14 -5.76
CA ALA A 45 1.49 -15.50 -5.39
C ALA A 45 0.42 -16.46 -5.93
N ARG A 46 -0.02 -17.39 -5.09
CA ARG A 46 -1.27 -18.10 -5.27
C ARG A 46 -2.30 -16.97 -5.27
N ARG A 47 -2.55 -16.41 -6.46
CA ARG A 47 -3.78 -15.69 -6.72
C ARG A 47 -4.84 -16.74 -6.48
N LEU A 48 -5.36 -16.76 -5.25
CA LEU A 48 -6.56 -17.50 -4.95
C LEU A 48 -7.56 -17.04 -6.02
N PRO A 49 -8.16 -17.95 -6.79
CA PRO A 49 -9.28 -17.54 -7.62
C PRO A 49 -10.30 -16.96 -6.64
N PHE A 50 -10.50 -15.65 -6.68
CA PHE A 50 -11.64 -15.00 -6.05
C PHE A 50 -12.86 -15.36 -6.90
N ILE A 51 -13.18 -16.65 -6.98
CA ILE A 51 -14.49 -17.12 -7.36
C ILE A 51 -15.20 -17.22 -6.02
N GLN A 52 -15.86 -16.13 -5.66
CA GLN A 52 -16.84 -16.12 -4.59
C GLN A 52 -17.97 -17.08 -5.03
N GLN A 53 -17.84 -18.38 -4.75
CA GLN A 53 -18.96 -19.32 -4.87
C GLN A 53 -20.05 -18.80 -3.93
N ARG A 54 -21.14 -18.31 -4.51
CA ARG A 54 -22.32 -17.86 -3.79
C ARG A 54 -22.91 -19.06 -3.02
N GLY A 55 -22.54 -19.20 -1.76
CA GLY A 55 -23.14 -20.15 -0.80
C GLY A 55 -22.61 -21.59 -0.85
N PHE A 56 -22.45 -22.20 0.33
CA PHE A 56 -22.18 -23.63 0.54
C PHE A 56 -23.50 -24.43 0.53
N LEU A 57 -24.36 -24.22 -0.47
CA LEU A 57 -25.60 -25.00 -0.60
C LEU A 57 -25.50 -25.86 -1.86
N PRO A 58 -25.83 -27.16 -1.77
CA PRO A 58 -25.83 -28.03 -2.95
C PRO A 58 -26.90 -27.56 -3.94
N GLU A 59 -26.66 -27.76 -5.25
CA GLU A 59 -27.58 -27.41 -6.34
C GLU A 59 -28.98 -28.02 -6.16
N SER A 60 -29.07 -29.17 -5.48
CA SER A 60 -30.34 -29.81 -5.13
C SER A 60 -31.22 -28.99 -4.18
N MET A 61 -30.66 -28.03 -3.46
CA MET A 61 -31.34 -27.25 -2.42
C MET A 61 -31.52 -25.77 -2.81
N ALA A 62 -30.57 -25.19 -3.55
CA ALA A 62 -30.59 -23.79 -3.96
C ALA A 62 -30.42 -23.56 -5.47
N GLY A 63 -30.45 -24.64 -6.26
CA GLY A 63 -30.29 -24.58 -7.70
C GLY A 63 -31.46 -23.89 -8.41
N ARG A 64 -31.20 -23.48 -9.66
CA ARG A 64 -32.17 -22.73 -10.49
C ARG A 64 -33.53 -23.42 -10.57
N SER A 65 -33.51 -24.75 -10.75
CA SER A 65 -34.73 -25.57 -10.83
C SER A 65 -35.61 -25.51 -9.58
N LYS A 66 -35.03 -25.36 -8.38
CA LYS A 66 -35.78 -25.21 -7.13
C LYS A 66 -36.33 -23.81 -6.94
N ILE A 67 -35.64 -22.81 -7.48
CA ILE A 67 -36.14 -21.43 -7.51
C ILE A 67 -37.34 -21.35 -8.45
N ASP A 68 -37.24 -21.95 -9.62
CA ASP A 68 -38.30 -21.99 -10.64
C ASP A 68 -39.51 -22.83 -10.15
N GLU A 69 -39.29 -23.92 -9.40
CA GLU A 69 -40.35 -24.70 -8.73
C GLU A 69 -41.06 -23.89 -7.63
N LYS A 70 -40.31 -23.07 -6.88
CA LYS A 70 -40.84 -22.26 -5.77
C LYS A 70 -41.62 -21.04 -6.28
N TYR A 71 -41.24 -20.51 -7.44
CA TYR A 71 -41.86 -19.33 -8.06
C TYR A 71 -42.22 -19.63 -9.53
N PRO A 72 -43.20 -20.51 -9.78
CA PRO A 72 -43.57 -20.93 -11.14
C PRO A 72 -44.19 -19.80 -11.97
N ASP A 73 -44.81 -18.82 -11.31
CA ASP A 73 -45.47 -17.66 -11.91
C ASP A 73 -44.59 -16.40 -11.83
N SER A 74 -43.26 -16.55 -11.87
CA SER A 74 -42.37 -15.38 -11.88
C SER A 74 -42.47 -14.67 -13.24
N ASP A 75 -43.54 -13.89 -13.43
CA ASP A 75 -43.79 -12.99 -14.56
C ASP A 75 -42.81 -11.79 -14.55
N TYR A 76 -41.55 -12.00 -14.18
CA TYR A 76 -40.54 -10.99 -14.37
C TYR A 76 -40.32 -10.84 -15.88
N PRO A 77 -40.53 -9.65 -16.45
CA PRO A 77 -40.28 -9.42 -17.85
C PRO A 77 -38.83 -9.83 -18.14
N THR A 78 -38.66 -10.77 -19.06
CA THR A 78 -37.33 -11.08 -19.61
C THR A 78 -37.03 -9.98 -20.62
N LEU A 79 -36.55 -8.85 -20.10
CA LEU A 79 -36.18 -7.71 -20.90
C LEU A 79 -34.97 -8.09 -21.76
N SER A 80 -35.01 -7.73 -23.04
CA SER A 80 -33.86 -7.87 -23.90
C SER A 80 -32.72 -6.97 -23.41
N PRO A 81 -31.44 -7.31 -23.69
CA PRO A 81 -30.31 -6.45 -23.32
C PRO A 81 -30.41 -5.01 -23.84
N GLU A 82 -31.19 -4.80 -24.91
CA GLU A 82 -31.50 -3.48 -25.47
C GLU A 82 -32.54 -2.70 -24.65
N GLU A 83 -33.49 -3.40 -24.00
CA GLU A 83 -34.54 -2.80 -23.17
C GLU A 83 -34.08 -2.56 -21.71
N ASP A 84 -33.15 -3.38 -21.23
CA ASP A 84 -32.59 -3.31 -19.87
C ASP A 84 -31.05 -3.39 -19.89
N PRO A 85 -30.37 -2.30 -20.29
CA PRO A 85 -28.91 -2.27 -20.34
C PRO A 85 -28.26 -2.37 -18.94
N ASP A 86 -28.97 -1.96 -17.88
CA ASP A 86 -28.49 -2.00 -16.50
C ASP A 86 -28.78 -3.35 -15.81
N MET A 87 -29.50 -4.25 -16.49
CA MET A 87 -29.92 -5.56 -15.97
C MET A 87 -30.68 -5.45 -14.64
N ASN A 88 -31.48 -4.41 -14.47
CA ASN A 88 -32.18 -4.08 -13.22
C ASN A 88 -33.64 -4.59 -13.19
N GLY A 89 -34.07 -5.33 -14.21
CA GLY A 89 -35.41 -5.89 -14.31
C GLY A 89 -36.48 -4.86 -14.66
N GLY A 90 -36.10 -3.76 -15.32
CA GLY A 90 -37.01 -2.68 -15.70
C GLY A 90 -37.38 -1.76 -14.54
N TYR A 91 -36.57 -1.76 -13.49
CA TYR A 91 -36.76 -0.89 -12.34
C TYR A 91 -36.47 0.57 -12.72
N ILE A 92 -37.37 1.48 -12.35
CA ILE A 92 -37.19 2.91 -12.64
C ILE A 92 -36.08 3.43 -11.71
N ASN A 93 -34.88 3.56 -12.26
CA ASN A 93 -33.71 3.97 -11.49
C ASN A 93 -33.55 5.51 -11.51
N PRO A 94 -33.87 6.23 -10.42
CA PRO A 94 -33.64 7.66 -10.35
C PRO A 94 -32.14 7.98 -10.40
N PRO A 95 -31.75 9.25 -10.68
CA PRO A 95 -30.35 9.65 -10.69
C PRO A 95 -29.61 9.27 -9.39
N ARG A 96 -28.37 8.79 -9.55
CA ARG A 96 -27.49 8.35 -8.45
C ARG A 96 -27.02 9.55 -7.61
N ILE A 97 -27.88 10.06 -6.74
CA ILE A 97 -27.63 11.21 -5.86
C ILE A 97 -27.79 10.78 -4.41
N LYS A 98 -26.75 10.99 -3.61
CA LYS A 98 -26.78 10.69 -2.18
C LYS A 98 -27.77 11.59 -1.43
N ARG A 99 -28.52 11.01 -0.50
CA ARG A 99 -29.54 11.72 0.32
C ARG A 99 -28.98 12.92 1.08
N GLN A 100 -27.71 12.87 1.45
CA GLN A 100 -27.03 13.98 2.14
C GLN A 100 -27.05 15.31 1.37
N PHE A 101 -27.09 15.26 0.03
CA PHE A 101 -27.05 16.44 -0.84
C PHE A 101 -28.43 17.01 -1.15
N ARG A 102 -29.49 16.30 -0.73
CA ARG A 102 -30.83 16.84 -0.78
C ARG A 102 -30.99 17.97 0.22
N ASP A 103 -31.87 18.91 -0.10
CA ASP A 103 -32.15 20.07 0.75
C ASP A 103 -32.48 19.64 2.19
N PRO A 104 -31.66 20.03 3.19
CA PRO A 104 -31.91 19.71 4.59
C PRO A 104 -33.16 20.37 5.17
N HIS A 105 -33.63 21.46 4.57
CA HIS A 105 -34.70 22.30 5.10
C HIS A 105 -36.05 22.10 4.41
N ALA A 106 -36.09 21.29 3.36
CA ALA A 106 -37.33 20.97 2.67
C ALA A 106 -38.30 20.15 3.54
N ASP A 107 -39.60 20.25 3.24
CA ASP A 107 -40.65 19.59 4.00
C ASP A 107 -40.81 18.11 3.58
N TRP A 108 -39.82 17.28 3.92
CA TRP A 108 -39.86 15.83 3.65
C TRP A 108 -40.88 15.09 4.52
N TRP A 109 -41.52 14.04 3.98
CA TRP A 109 -42.35 13.11 4.77
C TRP A 109 -41.53 12.34 5.80
N ASP A 110 -40.41 11.74 5.37
CA ASP A 110 -39.38 11.18 6.23
C ASP A 110 -38.26 12.23 6.39
N LYS A 111 -38.22 12.86 7.57
CA LYS A 111 -37.22 13.89 7.90
C LYS A 111 -35.81 13.33 8.02
N GLN A 112 -35.65 12.05 8.41
CA GLN A 112 -34.35 11.47 8.67
C GLN A 112 -33.65 11.09 7.36
N GLU A 113 -34.35 10.40 6.46
CA GLU A 113 -33.82 10.00 5.16
C GLU A 113 -33.99 11.07 4.06
N ARG A 114 -34.69 12.17 4.36
CA ARG A 114 -35.03 13.24 3.39
C ARG A 114 -35.75 12.67 2.17
N ARG A 115 -36.86 11.96 2.44
CA ARG A 115 -37.62 11.17 1.45
C ARG A 115 -39.11 11.46 1.54
N ASN A 116 -39.77 11.58 0.39
CA ASN A 116 -41.22 11.67 0.30
C ASN A 116 -41.87 10.29 0.14
N PHE A 117 -43.13 10.15 0.53
CA PHE A 117 -43.86 8.90 0.36
C PHE A 117 -44.12 8.63 -1.14
N GLY A 118 -43.86 7.41 -1.60
CA GLY A 118 -44.10 6.99 -2.99
C GLY A 118 -43.09 7.49 -4.02
N GLU A 119 -42.01 8.17 -3.62
CA GLU A 119 -40.94 8.52 -4.57
C GLU A 119 -40.15 7.26 -4.98
N PRO A 120 -39.74 7.12 -6.26
CA PRO A 120 -38.84 6.06 -6.69
C PRO A 120 -37.52 6.09 -5.90
N VAL A 121 -37.06 4.92 -5.50
CA VAL A 121 -35.83 4.72 -4.74
C VAL A 121 -34.75 4.26 -5.70
N HIS A 122 -33.51 4.74 -5.55
CA HIS A 122 -32.39 4.24 -6.34
C HIS A 122 -32.05 2.81 -5.92
N GLU A 123 -31.60 1.96 -6.83
CA GLU A 123 -31.26 0.57 -6.51
C GLU A 123 -30.19 0.46 -5.41
N ASP A 124 -29.13 1.27 -5.49
CA ASP A 124 -28.05 1.37 -4.49
C ASP A 124 -28.45 2.27 -3.30
N HIS A 125 -29.70 2.19 -2.83
CA HIS A 125 -30.17 3.04 -1.73
C HIS A 125 -29.41 2.80 -0.42
N ASP A 126 -28.89 1.60 -0.21
CA ASP A 126 -28.04 1.26 0.92
C ASP A 126 -26.75 2.10 0.96
N ILE A 127 -26.16 2.37 -0.20
CA ILE A 127 -24.97 3.21 -0.35
C ILE A 127 -25.34 4.70 -0.45
N LEU A 128 -26.47 5.04 -1.06
CA LEU A 128 -26.91 6.43 -1.23
C LEU A 128 -27.72 6.98 -0.04
N GLY A 129 -28.09 6.14 0.92
CA GLY A 129 -28.89 6.51 2.08
C GLY A 129 -28.22 7.51 3.01
N MET A 130 -28.98 8.05 3.98
CA MET A 130 -28.44 9.00 4.95
C MET A 130 -27.40 8.34 5.88
N PHE A 131 -27.62 7.07 6.23
CA PHE A 131 -26.76 6.32 7.14
C PHE A 131 -25.48 5.76 6.51
N SER A 132 -25.25 5.99 5.21
CA SER A 132 -24.01 5.58 4.57
C SER A 132 -22.87 6.60 4.83
N PRO A 133 -21.59 6.19 4.69
CA PRO A 133 -20.43 7.04 4.98
C PRO A 133 -20.53 8.43 4.34
N TYR A 134 -20.39 9.47 5.15
CA TYR A 134 -20.54 10.86 4.72
C TYR A 134 -19.58 11.22 3.57
N GLU A 135 -20.11 11.86 2.52
CA GLU A 135 -19.34 12.25 1.34
C GLU A 135 -18.95 13.73 1.42
N TYR A 136 -17.66 14.01 1.29
CA TYR A 136 -17.12 15.37 1.40
C TYR A 136 -16.85 15.94 0.00
N THR A 137 -17.35 17.14 -0.28
CA THR A 137 -17.26 17.77 -1.62
C THR A 137 -16.18 18.84 -1.75
N TRP A 138 -15.58 19.27 -0.65
CA TRP A 138 -14.59 20.35 -0.64
C TRP A 138 -13.23 19.93 -1.21
N ILE A 139 -12.94 18.63 -1.29
CA ILE A 139 -11.70 18.08 -1.86
C ILE A 139 -11.96 16.77 -2.61
N THR A 140 -11.30 16.59 -3.75
CA THR A 140 -11.34 15.32 -4.49
C THR A 140 -10.56 14.23 -3.73
N PRO A 141 -11.02 12.97 -3.70
CA PRO A 141 -10.36 11.88 -2.95
C PRO A 141 -8.87 11.72 -3.25
N GLY A 142 -8.46 11.84 -4.52
CA GLY A 142 -7.05 11.73 -4.92
C GLY A 142 -6.17 12.83 -4.31
N LYS A 143 -6.65 14.08 -4.26
CA LYS A 143 -5.94 15.18 -3.60
C LYS A 143 -5.89 14.99 -2.08
N GLY A 144 -6.98 14.53 -1.46
CA GLY A 144 -7.01 14.26 -0.03
C GLY A 144 -6.00 13.19 0.36
N LEU A 145 -5.94 12.09 -0.38
CA LEU A 145 -4.97 11.03 -0.15
C LEU A 145 -3.53 11.51 -0.34
N PHE A 146 -3.28 12.33 -1.36
CA PHE A 146 -1.97 12.92 -1.59
C PHE A 146 -1.52 13.81 -0.42
N GLN A 147 -2.40 14.70 0.07
CA GLN A 147 -2.09 15.58 1.21
C GLN A 147 -1.79 14.79 2.49
N ILE A 148 -2.58 13.76 2.78
CA ILE A 148 -2.34 12.87 3.94
C ILE A 148 -1.02 12.12 3.76
N GLY A 149 -0.73 11.60 2.56
CA GLY A 149 0.52 10.90 2.26
C GLY A 149 1.74 11.80 2.45
N VAL A 150 1.69 13.04 1.95
CA VAL A 150 2.76 14.03 2.15
C VAL A 150 2.92 14.37 3.63
N PHE A 151 1.83 14.58 4.37
CA PHE A 151 1.89 14.84 5.81
C PHE A 151 2.61 13.72 6.57
N VAL A 152 2.21 12.46 6.33
CA VAL A 152 2.83 11.30 6.98
C VAL A 152 4.31 11.18 6.59
N ALA A 153 4.62 11.35 5.30
CA ALA A 153 6.00 11.27 4.82
C ALA A 153 6.91 12.34 5.47
N VAL A 154 6.43 13.58 5.54
CA VAL A 154 7.17 14.69 6.17
C VAL A 154 7.33 14.42 7.67
N PHE A 155 6.25 14.03 8.36
CA PHE A 155 6.31 13.71 9.79
C PHE A 155 7.34 12.62 10.11
N LEU A 156 7.29 11.50 9.39
CA LEU A 156 8.24 10.40 9.58
C LEU A 156 9.67 10.80 9.17
N SER A 157 9.84 11.63 8.15
CA SER A 157 11.15 12.13 7.76
C SER A 157 11.80 12.97 8.86
N VAL A 158 11.01 13.80 9.56
CA VAL A 158 11.49 14.61 10.69
C VAL A 158 11.84 13.71 11.87
N CYS A 159 10.98 12.76 12.24
CA CYS A 159 11.28 11.79 13.31
C CYS A 159 12.56 10.99 13.02
N TYR A 160 12.75 10.58 11.76
CA TYR A 160 13.95 9.87 11.33
C TYR A 160 15.19 10.76 11.36
N ALA A 161 15.10 12.01 10.88
CA ALA A 161 16.19 12.96 10.94
C ALA A 161 16.62 13.22 12.39
N VAL A 162 15.66 13.46 13.30
CA VAL A 162 15.93 13.61 14.73
C VAL A 162 16.67 12.38 15.25
N LYS A 163 16.19 11.17 14.96
CA LYS A 163 16.86 9.92 15.38
C LYS A 163 18.32 9.84 14.91
N LEU A 164 18.65 10.32 13.72
CA LEU A 164 20.01 10.30 13.19
C LEU A 164 20.91 11.38 13.79
N THR A 165 20.35 12.54 14.12
CA THR A 165 21.12 13.69 14.62
C THR A 165 21.19 13.76 16.14
N TYR A 166 20.33 13.02 16.84
CA TYR A 166 20.28 13.09 18.29
C TYR A 166 21.51 12.43 18.89
N PRO A 167 22.27 13.13 19.76
CA PRO A 167 23.47 12.57 20.36
C PRO A 167 23.11 11.42 21.31
N ASP A 168 24.02 10.45 21.40
CA ASP A 168 23.87 9.36 22.35
C ASP A 168 23.79 9.90 23.79
N ARG A 169 23.08 9.14 24.62
CA ARG A 169 22.89 9.49 26.03
C ARG A 169 24.25 9.57 26.73
N ALA A 170 24.54 10.71 27.35
CA ALA A 170 25.77 10.97 28.11
C ALA A 170 25.80 10.24 29.48
N SER A 171 25.30 9.02 29.55
CA SER A 171 25.41 8.17 30.72
C SER A 171 25.59 6.73 30.26
N TYR A 172 26.47 6.01 30.93
CA TYR A 172 26.61 4.58 30.72
C TYR A 172 25.28 3.86 30.96
N PRO A 173 24.99 2.79 30.19
CA PRO A 173 23.88 1.90 30.51
C PRO A 173 23.99 1.43 31.96
N ARG A 174 22.85 1.18 32.61
CA ARG A 174 22.86 0.63 33.96
C ARG A 174 23.41 -0.79 33.91
N GLU A 175 24.61 -0.96 34.44
CA GLU A 175 25.22 -2.26 34.60
C GLU A 175 24.76 -2.88 35.91
N PHE A 176 24.68 -4.21 35.90
CA PHE A 176 24.40 -5.00 37.08
C PHE A 176 25.41 -6.14 37.14
N GLU A 177 25.75 -6.60 38.35
CA GLU A 177 26.71 -7.69 38.52
C GLU A 177 26.23 -8.95 37.79
N GLY A 178 27.07 -9.48 36.88
CA GLY A 178 26.73 -10.63 36.04
C GLY A 178 25.52 -10.42 35.13
N GLY A 179 25.12 -9.18 34.82
CA GLY A 179 23.99 -8.88 33.93
C GLY A 179 22.62 -9.30 34.47
N LEU A 180 22.52 -9.59 35.78
CA LEU A 180 21.40 -10.31 36.38
C LEU A 180 21.11 -11.64 35.66
N GLU A 181 22.14 -12.31 35.09
CA GLU A 181 21.92 -13.50 34.26
C GLU A 181 21.16 -14.58 35.04
N ARG A 182 21.52 -14.87 36.29
CA ARG A 182 20.80 -15.86 37.10
C ARG A 182 19.37 -15.43 37.40
N GLU A 183 19.18 -14.15 37.75
CA GLU A 183 17.88 -13.58 38.14
C GLU A 183 16.94 -13.39 36.92
N LEU A 184 17.49 -13.18 35.72
CA LEU A 184 16.80 -13.13 34.44
C LEU A 184 16.78 -14.48 33.72
N GLY A 185 17.09 -15.56 34.43
CA GLY A 185 16.77 -16.93 34.03
C GLY A 185 17.87 -17.79 33.43
N GLY A 186 19.10 -17.30 33.46
CA GLY A 186 20.29 -17.93 32.94
C GLY A 186 20.53 -17.56 31.47
N PRO A 187 21.47 -18.25 30.79
CA PRO A 187 21.84 -17.95 29.41
C PRO A 187 20.63 -18.11 28.48
N GLY A 188 19.97 -16.99 28.14
CA GLY A 188 18.92 -16.93 27.13
C GLY A 188 17.49 -16.59 27.57
N GLY A 189 17.18 -16.32 28.85
CA GLY A 189 15.92 -15.65 29.22
C GLY A 189 15.17 -16.12 30.49
N ALA A 190 14.15 -15.32 30.84
CA ALA A 190 13.50 -15.17 32.16
C ALA A 190 13.06 -16.45 32.90
N ARG A 191 13.46 -16.60 34.19
CA ARG A 191 12.94 -17.62 35.11
C ARG A 191 11.71 -17.09 35.89
N MET A 192 10.66 -17.90 35.92
CA MET A 192 9.43 -17.70 36.71
C MET A 192 9.45 -18.55 38.02
N PRO A 193 8.54 -18.31 38.98
CA PRO A 193 8.65 -18.82 40.35
C PRO A 193 8.66 -20.36 40.43
N GLY A 194 9.68 -20.91 41.12
CA GLY A 194 9.76 -22.34 41.48
C GLY A 194 11.09 -23.03 41.14
N ASP A 195 12.07 -22.33 40.60
CA ASP A 195 13.29 -22.96 40.11
C ASP A 195 14.28 -23.31 41.25
N PRO A 196 14.80 -24.56 41.31
CA PRO A 196 15.78 -24.97 42.31
C PRO A 196 17.21 -24.48 41.99
N ASP A 197 17.97 -24.22 43.06
CA ASP A 197 19.33 -23.66 43.00
C ASP A 197 20.36 -24.65 42.40
N PRO A 198 21.44 -24.12 41.78
CA PRO A 198 22.61 -24.93 41.45
C PRO A 198 23.36 -25.42 42.69
#